data_AF-A0A523ZIW0-F1
#
_entry.id   AF-A0A523ZIW0-F1
#
_cell.length_a   1.000
_cell.length_b   1.000
_cell.length_c   1.000
_cell.angle_alpha   90.00
_cell.angle_beta   90.00
_cell.angle_gamma   90.00
#
_symmetry.space_group_name_H-M   'P 1'
#
loop_
_entity.id
_entity.type
_entity.pdbx_description
1 polymer ?
#
loop_
_entity_poly.entity_id
_entity_poly.type
_entity_poly.pdbx_seq_one_letter_code
_entity_poly.pdbx_strand_id
1 'polypeptide(L)'
;MKVAVSATGPSLDAEVDPRFGRCQYIIVADPDTMEFEATENTNIMAGGGAGISTAQMVGNMGVQVVLTGNCGPNAYQTLSAGGIQVITGVSGSVKEAIEGYKTGKFQAISGPSVGAHSGMGGGMGMGRGMGMGRGMGMGPAGPIPQAQSTQQEMEMLKQQTDMLRQQLDAIQRRMEELDEKGK
;
A
#
# COMPACT_ATOMS: atom_id res chain seq x y z
N MET A 1 12.26 2.34 -21.53
CA MET A 1 12.12 2.06 -20.08
C MET A 1 10.64 1.87 -19.82
N LYS A 2 10.19 1.03 -18.89
CA LYS A 2 8.76 0.84 -18.60
C LYS A 2 8.36 1.41 -17.24
N VAL A 3 7.29 2.20 -17.24
CA VAL A 3 6.62 2.72 -16.03
C VAL A 3 5.23 2.12 -15.92
N ALA A 4 4.81 1.76 -14.71
CA ALA A 4 3.45 1.34 -14.41
C ALA A 4 2.69 2.47 -13.71
N VAL A 5 1.43 2.70 -14.09
CA VAL A 5 0.56 3.70 -13.49
C VAL A 5 -0.73 3.03 -13.02
N SER A 6 -1.10 3.24 -11.76
CA SER A 6 -2.41 2.80 -11.27
C SER A 6 -3.49 3.71 -11.86
N ALA A 7 -4.47 3.14 -12.58
CA ALA A 7 -5.46 3.90 -13.33
C ALA A 7 -6.89 3.47 -13.02
N THR A 8 -7.82 4.40 -13.22
CA THR A 8 -9.26 4.19 -13.10
C THR A 8 -9.90 3.65 -14.38
N GLY A 9 -9.18 3.65 -15.50
CA GLY A 9 -9.64 3.16 -16.80
C GLY A 9 -8.48 2.74 -17.70
N PRO A 10 -8.76 2.14 -18.88
CA PRO A 10 -7.76 1.53 -19.76
C PRO A 10 -7.16 2.51 -20.79
N SER A 11 -6.99 3.79 -20.46
CA SER A 11 -6.47 4.80 -21.38
C SER A 11 -5.57 5.82 -20.68
N LEU A 12 -4.74 6.53 -21.47
CA LEU A 12 -3.87 7.58 -20.95
C LEU A 12 -4.63 8.81 -20.44
N ASP A 13 -5.87 9.00 -20.90
CA ASP A 13 -6.76 10.07 -20.43
C ASP A 13 -7.49 9.70 -19.14
N ALA A 14 -7.40 8.44 -18.69
CA ALA A 14 -7.98 8.02 -17.42
C ALA A 14 -7.23 8.66 -16.25
N GLU A 15 -7.95 8.87 -15.14
CA GLU A 15 -7.37 9.39 -13.91
C GLU A 15 -6.50 8.34 -13.21
N VAL A 16 -5.43 8.80 -12.58
CA VAL A 16 -4.60 7.98 -11.68
C VAL A 16 -5.44 7.53 -10.48
N ASP A 17 -5.50 6.22 -10.24
CA ASP A 17 -6.21 5.67 -9.09
C ASP A 17 -5.41 5.93 -7.80
N PRO A 18 -6.04 6.46 -6.74
CA PRO A 18 -5.37 6.71 -5.48
C PRO A 18 -4.96 5.44 -4.72
N ARG A 19 -5.39 4.24 -5.13
CA ARG A 19 -5.18 2.98 -4.40
C ARG A 19 -4.44 1.98 -5.28
N PHE A 20 -3.11 1.91 -5.19
CA PHE A 20 -2.31 0.97 -5.98
C PHE A 20 -2.84 -0.47 -5.98
N GLY A 21 -3.00 -1.08 -4.79
CA GLY A 21 -3.34 -2.50 -4.70
C GLY A 21 -4.77 -2.87 -5.14
N ARG A 22 -5.64 -1.88 -5.32
CA ARG A 22 -7.06 -2.05 -5.68
C ARG A 22 -7.47 -1.11 -6.81
N CYS A 23 -6.52 -0.66 -7.62
CA CYS A 23 -6.83 0.13 -8.80
C CYS A 23 -7.63 -0.74 -9.78
N GLN A 24 -8.36 -0.12 -10.70
CA GLN A 24 -9.10 -0.86 -11.71
C GLN A 24 -8.19 -1.39 -12.81
N TYR A 25 -7.20 -0.58 -13.22
CA TYR A 25 -6.25 -0.91 -14.27
C TYR A 25 -4.82 -0.59 -13.84
N ILE A 26 -3.88 -1.34 -14.39
CA ILE A 26 -2.46 -0.98 -14.45
C ILE A 26 -2.17 -0.62 -15.89
N ILE A 27 -1.69 0.60 -16.13
CA ILE A 27 -1.18 1.02 -17.43
C ILE A 27 0.34 0.93 -17.40
N VAL A 28 0.91 0.11 -18.27
CA VAL A 28 2.37 0.04 -18.47
C VAL A 28 2.71 0.81 -19.73
N ALA A 29 3.58 1.80 -19.63
CA ALA A 29 3.93 2.67 -20.73
C ALA A 29 5.44 2.90 -20.83
N ASP A 30 5.90 3.21 -22.05
CA ASP A 30 7.23 3.79 -22.26
C ASP A 30 7.13 5.34 -22.24
N PRO A 31 7.82 6.04 -21.31
CA PRO A 31 7.73 7.49 -21.17
C PRO A 31 8.37 8.27 -22.35
N ASP A 32 9.13 7.61 -23.22
CA ASP A 32 9.74 8.24 -24.39
C ASP A 32 8.83 8.20 -25.60
N THR A 33 8.13 7.08 -25.83
CA THR A 33 7.27 6.89 -27.01
C THR A 33 5.78 7.09 -26.73
N MET A 34 5.36 7.05 -25.46
CA MET A 34 3.95 7.01 -25.03
C MET A 34 3.19 5.77 -25.50
N GLU A 35 3.88 4.75 -26.00
CA GLU A 35 3.28 3.43 -26.24
C GLU A 35 2.89 2.80 -24.90
N PHE A 36 1.69 2.23 -24.83
CA PHE A 36 1.16 1.68 -23.59
C PHE A 36 0.35 0.39 -23.80
N GLU A 37 0.31 -0.40 -22.74
CA GLU A 37 -0.58 -1.55 -22.57
C GLU A 37 -1.40 -1.35 -21.29
N ALA A 38 -2.69 -1.68 -21.35
CA ALA A 38 -3.59 -1.61 -20.20
C ALA A 38 -3.95 -3.03 -19.74
N THR A 39 -3.73 -3.32 -18.47
CA THR A 39 -4.10 -4.59 -17.84
C THR A 39 -5.13 -4.35 -16.74
N GLU A 40 -6.24 -5.07 -16.80
CA GLU A 40 -7.25 -5.04 -15.74
C GLU A 40 -6.70 -5.69 -14.45
N ASN A 41 -6.95 -5.05 -13.30
CA ASN A 41 -6.50 -5.57 -12.02
C ASN A 41 -7.56 -6.51 -11.42
N THR A 42 -7.36 -7.81 -11.61
CA THR A 42 -8.21 -8.86 -11.05
C THR A 42 -8.17 -8.95 -9.52
N ASN A 43 -7.23 -8.27 -8.86
CA ASN A 43 -7.07 -8.30 -7.39
C ASN A 43 -7.92 -7.27 -6.64
N ILE A 44 -8.71 -6.45 -7.34
CA ILE A 44 -9.50 -5.36 -6.76
C ILE A 44 -10.45 -5.83 -5.64
N MET A 45 -11.02 -7.03 -5.80
CA MET A 45 -11.98 -7.64 -4.86
C MET A 45 -11.33 -8.58 -3.84
N ALA A 46 -10.00 -8.69 -3.78
CA ALA A 46 -9.35 -9.60 -2.84
C ALA A 46 -9.69 -9.21 -1.38
N GLY A 47 -10.12 -10.20 -0.58
CA GLY A 47 -10.45 -10.04 0.83
C GLY A 47 -9.25 -9.64 1.69
N GLY A 48 -8.03 -9.95 1.22
CA GLY A 48 -6.76 -9.54 1.80
C GLY A 48 -5.63 -9.69 0.78
N GLY A 49 -4.51 -9.01 0.99
CA GLY A 49 -3.32 -9.18 0.15
C GLY A 49 -3.38 -8.54 -1.25
N ALA A 50 -4.43 -7.79 -1.59
CA ALA A 50 -4.58 -7.14 -2.91
C ALA A 50 -3.34 -6.36 -3.38
N GLY A 51 -2.69 -5.66 -2.45
CA GLY A 51 -1.44 -4.93 -2.71
C GLY A 51 -0.25 -5.82 -3.04
N ILE A 52 -0.13 -6.99 -2.41
CA ILE A 52 0.95 -7.96 -2.68
C ILE A 52 0.74 -8.57 -4.06
N SER A 53 -0.47 -9.06 -4.34
CA SER A 53 -0.78 -9.70 -5.62
C SER A 53 -0.64 -8.72 -6.80
N THR A 54 -1.11 -7.47 -6.62
CA THR A 54 -0.92 -6.41 -7.63
C THR A 54 0.56 -6.07 -7.81
N ALA A 55 1.34 -5.98 -6.72
CA ALA A 55 2.78 -5.72 -6.82
C ALA A 55 3.53 -6.85 -7.54
N GLN A 56 3.17 -8.12 -7.30
CA GLN A 56 3.75 -9.27 -8.00
C GLN A 56 3.38 -9.26 -9.49
N MET A 57 2.12 -8.96 -9.81
CA MET A 57 1.66 -8.80 -11.20
C MET A 57 2.50 -7.74 -11.92
N VAL A 58 2.66 -6.56 -11.31
CA VAL A 58 3.44 -5.45 -11.87
C VAL A 58 4.93 -5.82 -12.00
N GLY A 59 5.50 -6.53 -11.03
CA GLY A 59 6.89 -6.97 -11.10
C GLY A 59 7.17 -7.92 -12.26
N ASN A 60 6.20 -8.79 -12.60
CA ASN A 60 6.30 -9.69 -13.75
C ASN A 60 6.23 -8.96 -15.11
N MET A 61 5.74 -7.72 -15.14
CA MET A 61 5.68 -6.89 -16.36
C MET A 61 7.03 -6.21 -16.69
N GLY A 62 8.04 -6.36 -15.83
CA GLY A 62 9.39 -5.83 -16.06
C GLY A 62 9.47 -4.30 -16.02
N VAL A 63 8.61 -3.66 -15.21
CA VAL A 63 8.64 -2.20 -15.03
C VAL A 63 9.72 -1.78 -14.05
N GLN A 64 10.27 -0.58 -14.23
CA GLN A 64 11.29 -0.02 -13.33
C GLN A 64 10.69 0.92 -12.29
N VAL A 65 9.54 1.54 -12.61
CA VAL A 65 8.90 2.55 -11.75
C VAL A 65 7.39 2.34 -11.69
N VAL A 66 6.81 2.54 -10.51
CA VAL A 66 5.37 2.61 -10.29
C VAL A 66 4.99 4.04 -9.89
N LEU A 67 4.04 4.62 -10.62
CA LEU A 67 3.38 5.89 -10.33
C LEU A 67 1.98 5.62 -9.78
N THR A 68 1.68 6.11 -8.58
CA THR A 68 0.37 5.89 -7.96
C THR A 68 0.00 7.03 -7.02
N GLY A 69 -1.26 7.12 -6.62
CA GLY A 69 -1.63 8.03 -5.54
C GLY A 69 -1.08 7.53 -4.20
N ASN A 70 -1.43 6.32 -3.78
CA ASN A 70 -0.96 5.74 -2.52
C ASN A 70 -0.48 4.29 -2.64
N CYS A 71 0.55 3.97 -1.86
CA CYS A 71 1.11 2.63 -1.75
C CYS A 71 1.20 2.21 -0.28
N GLY A 72 0.55 1.10 0.07
CA GLY A 72 0.59 0.53 1.43
C GLY A 72 1.86 -0.30 1.69
N PRO A 73 2.14 -0.64 2.97
CA PRO A 73 3.40 -1.27 3.39
C PRO A 73 3.72 -2.56 2.64
N ASN A 74 2.73 -3.46 2.51
CA ASN A 74 2.95 -4.76 1.88
C ASN A 74 3.24 -4.63 0.36
N ALA A 75 2.56 -3.70 -0.31
CA ALA A 75 2.80 -3.43 -1.73
C ALA A 75 4.19 -2.80 -1.93
N TYR A 76 4.52 -1.79 -1.13
CA TYR A 76 5.82 -1.12 -1.17
C TYR A 76 6.97 -2.11 -0.94
N GLN A 77 6.88 -2.97 0.07
CA GLN A 77 7.89 -3.98 0.36
C GLN A 77 8.06 -4.96 -0.81
N THR A 78 6.96 -5.40 -1.42
CA THR A 78 6.99 -6.33 -2.56
C THR A 78 7.62 -5.69 -3.79
N LEU A 79 7.24 -4.45 -4.12
CA LEU A 79 7.81 -3.70 -5.24
C LEU A 79 9.31 -3.41 -5.03
N SER A 80 9.67 -2.97 -3.83
CA SER A 80 11.06 -2.64 -3.47
C SER A 80 11.97 -3.87 -3.50
N ALA A 81 11.47 -5.03 -3.04
CA ALA A 81 12.21 -6.30 -3.13
C ALA A 81 12.46 -6.72 -4.59
N GLY A 82 11.59 -6.32 -5.51
CA GLY A 82 11.78 -6.50 -6.96
C GLY A 82 12.66 -5.43 -7.62
N GLY A 83 13.23 -4.49 -6.85
CA GLY A 83 14.02 -3.38 -7.39
C GLY A 83 13.20 -2.33 -8.13
N ILE A 84 11.89 -2.28 -7.90
CA ILE A 84 10.97 -1.34 -8.56
C ILE A 84 10.85 -0.08 -7.71
N GLN A 85 11.14 1.06 -8.30
CA GLN A 85 10.99 2.36 -7.64
C GLN A 85 9.51 2.72 -7.51
N VAL A 86 9.09 3.19 -6.34
CA VAL A 86 7.71 3.61 -6.09
C VAL A 86 7.66 5.13 -5.92
N ILE A 87 6.72 5.75 -6.63
CA ILE A 87 6.42 7.18 -6.56
C ILE A 87 4.94 7.33 -6.20
N THR A 88 4.67 7.98 -5.06
CA THR A 88 3.31 8.24 -4.56
C THR A 88 2.96 9.72 -4.63
N GLY A 89 1.71 10.07 -4.33
CA GLY A 89 1.21 11.45 -4.42
C GLY A 89 0.97 11.90 -5.86
N VAL A 90 0.93 10.97 -6.80
CA VAL A 90 0.64 11.25 -8.20
C VAL A 90 -0.87 11.36 -8.38
N SER A 91 -1.31 12.37 -9.12
CA SER A 91 -2.71 12.67 -9.42
C SER A 91 -2.85 13.29 -10.82
N GLY A 92 -4.09 13.43 -11.28
CA GLY A 92 -4.42 13.85 -12.64
C GLY A 92 -4.51 12.66 -13.59
N SER A 93 -4.43 12.94 -14.88
CA SER A 93 -4.47 11.91 -15.92
C SER A 93 -3.19 11.05 -15.92
N VAL A 94 -3.30 9.82 -16.41
CA VAL A 94 -2.16 8.92 -16.59
C VAL A 94 -1.11 9.54 -17.52
N LYS A 95 -1.55 10.27 -18.55
CA LYS A 95 -0.66 11.03 -19.44
C LYS A 95 0.16 12.06 -18.68
N GLU A 96 -0.48 12.90 -17.87
CA GLU A 96 0.20 13.92 -17.05
C GLU A 96 1.14 13.30 -16.01
N ALA A 97 0.79 12.14 -15.47
CA ALA A 97 1.66 11.39 -14.57
C ALA A 97 2.96 10.95 -15.27
N ILE A 98 2.87 10.40 -16.48
CA ILE A 98 4.03 9.95 -17.25
C ILE A 98 4.91 11.16 -17.65
N GLU A 99 4.30 12.25 -18.11
CA GLU A 99 5.02 13.49 -18.45
C GLU A 99 5.67 14.14 -17.22
N GLY A 100 4.96 14.15 -16.08
CA GLY A 100 5.49 14.61 -14.79
C GLY A 100 6.69 13.78 -14.32
N TYR A 101 6.66 12.46 -14.55
CA TYR A 101 7.80 11.60 -14.27
C TYR A 101 9.00 11.95 -15.16
N LYS A 102 8.78 12.11 -16.48
CA LYS A 102 9.83 12.46 -17.44
C LYS A 102 10.53 13.78 -17.12
N THR A 103 9.78 14.76 -16.61
CA THR A 103 10.28 16.08 -16.24
C THR A 103 10.91 16.15 -14.85
N GLY A 104 10.93 15.05 -14.10
CA GLY A 104 11.48 15.01 -12.74
C GLY A 104 10.62 15.73 -11.70
N LYS A 105 9.32 15.91 -11.98
CA LYS A 105 8.37 16.58 -11.07
C LYS A 105 8.16 15.82 -9.75
N PHE A 106 8.37 14.51 -9.77
CA PHE A 106 8.11 13.65 -8.63
C PHE A 106 9.39 13.15 -7.97
N GLN A 107 9.35 13.01 -6.64
CA GLN A 107 10.42 12.37 -5.87
C GLN A 107 10.02 10.94 -5.50
N ALA A 108 10.97 10.02 -5.60
CA ALA A 108 10.82 8.67 -5.09
C ALA A 108 10.66 8.70 -3.56
N ILE A 109 9.87 7.77 -3.03
CA ILE A 109 9.71 7.62 -1.58
C ILE A 109 10.58 6.48 -1.05
N SER A 110 11.10 6.67 0.17
CA SER A 110 11.88 5.66 0.90
C SER A 110 11.03 4.77 1.82
N GLY A 111 9.70 4.84 1.72
CA GLY A 111 8.76 4.06 2.55
C GLY A 111 7.31 4.17 2.07
N PRO A 112 6.37 3.39 2.62
CA PRO A 112 4.96 3.42 2.21
C PRO A 112 4.30 4.77 2.52
N SER A 113 3.29 5.14 1.73
CA SER A 113 2.59 6.42 1.88
C SER A 113 1.35 6.37 2.78
N VAL A 114 0.86 5.16 3.10
CA VAL A 114 -0.30 4.93 3.98
C VAL A 114 -0.02 3.82 5.00
N GLY A 115 -0.71 3.87 6.14
CA GLY A 115 -0.60 2.86 7.19
C GLY A 115 -1.17 1.49 6.75
N ALA A 116 -0.85 0.45 7.53
CA ALA A 116 -1.50 -0.84 7.37
C ALA A 116 -3.03 -0.67 7.49
N HIS A 117 -3.80 -1.34 6.62
CA HIS A 117 -5.27 -1.35 6.58
C HIS A 117 -6.02 -0.17 5.94
N SER A 118 -5.37 0.85 5.37
CA SER A 118 -6.04 2.00 4.72
C SER A 118 -6.94 1.69 3.50
N GLY A 119 -7.06 0.42 3.08
CA GLY A 119 -7.89 -0.04 1.96
C GLY A 119 -8.94 -1.09 2.34
N MET A 120 -9.15 -1.39 3.62
CA MET A 120 -10.32 -2.14 4.08
C MET A 120 -11.47 -1.14 4.13
N GLY A 121 -12.43 -1.30 3.22
CA GLY A 121 -13.54 -0.38 3.04
C GLY A 121 -14.15 0.04 4.37
N GLY A 122 -14.24 1.36 4.58
CA GLY A 122 -14.95 1.97 5.69
C GLY A 122 -16.43 1.59 5.63
N GLY A 123 -16.77 0.42 6.15
CA GLY A 123 -18.12 -0.06 6.36
C GLY A 123 -18.38 -0.17 7.85
N MET A 124 -19.40 0.57 8.31
CA MET A 124 -19.99 0.51 9.66
C MET A 124 -19.26 1.22 10.80
N GLY A 125 -19.04 2.53 10.62
CA GLY A 125 -19.27 3.48 11.71
C GLY A 125 -20.75 3.85 11.77
N MET A 126 -21.63 2.90 12.08
CA MET A 126 -23.05 3.18 12.36
C MET A 126 -23.09 3.92 13.70
N GLY A 127 -22.86 5.23 13.67
CA GLY A 127 -23.15 6.16 14.77
C GLY A 127 -24.65 6.22 15.00
N ARG A 128 -25.26 5.10 15.41
CA ARG A 128 -26.64 5.04 15.84
C ARG A 128 -26.67 5.47 17.30
N GLY A 129 -26.78 6.78 17.49
CA GLY A 129 -27.42 7.31 18.68
C GLY A 129 -28.83 6.71 18.78
N MET A 130 -28.99 5.73 19.65
CA MET A 130 -30.24 5.26 20.24
C MET A 130 -29.83 4.72 21.61
N GLY A 131 -30.12 5.42 22.69
CA GLY A 131 -31.49 5.51 23.18
C GLY A 131 -31.65 4.43 24.24
N MET A 132 -31.50 4.86 25.49
CA MET A 132 -31.79 4.11 26.71
C MET A 132 -33.14 3.39 26.58
N GLY A 133 -33.15 2.06 26.55
CA GLY A 133 -34.35 1.30 26.18
C GLY A 133 -34.34 -0.16 26.60
N ARG A 134 -34.45 -0.38 27.92
CA ARG A 134 -35.16 -1.47 28.61
C ARG A 134 -35.89 -2.49 27.68
N GLY A 135 -35.46 -3.76 27.66
CA GLY A 135 -36.25 -4.83 27.03
C GLY A 135 -35.61 -6.22 27.06
N MET A 136 -36.30 -7.16 27.70
CA MET A 136 -35.98 -8.60 27.86
C MET A 136 -35.89 -9.36 26.52
N GLY A 137 -35.12 -10.46 26.50
CA GLY A 137 -35.31 -11.53 25.50
C GLY A 137 -34.11 -12.46 25.33
N MET A 138 -34.03 -13.52 26.14
CA MET A 138 -33.11 -14.65 25.95
C MET A 138 -33.45 -15.43 24.68
N GLY A 139 -32.44 -15.73 23.86
CA GLY A 139 -32.44 -16.77 22.83
C GLY A 139 -31.02 -17.33 22.68
N PRO A 140 -30.84 -18.66 22.46
CA PRO A 140 -29.53 -19.29 22.56
C PRO A 140 -28.65 -18.94 21.36
N ALA A 141 -27.48 -18.38 21.66
CA ALA A 141 -26.45 -18.03 20.69
C ALA A 141 -25.63 -19.27 20.28
N GLY A 142 -25.46 -19.49 18.98
CA GLY A 142 -24.37 -20.29 18.44
C GLY A 142 -23.02 -19.62 18.74
N PRO A 143 -21.89 -20.35 18.68
CA PRO A 143 -20.60 -19.78 19.05
C PRO A 143 -20.15 -18.71 18.05
N ILE A 144 -20.08 -17.47 18.54
CA ILE A 144 -19.41 -16.35 17.87
C ILE A 144 -17.90 -16.56 18.10
N PRO A 145 -17.04 -16.56 17.05
CA PRO A 145 -15.60 -16.54 17.23
C PRO A 145 -15.22 -15.28 18.02
N GLN A 146 -14.61 -15.46 19.20
CA GLN A 146 -14.16 -14.35 20.03
C GLN A 146 -13.07 -13.58 19.28
N ALA A 147 -13.34 -12.32 18.95
CA ALA A 147 -12.31 -11.35 18.61
C ALA A 147 -11.30 -11.31 19.76
N GLN A 148 -10.01 -11.46 19.44
CA GLN A 148 -8.92 -11.35 20.41
C GLN A 148 -9.06 -10.03 21.17
N SER A 149 -8.93 -10.07 22.50
CA SER A 149 -9.19 -8.90 23.33
C SER A 149 -8.19 -7.80 22.99
N THR A 150 -8.63 -6.55 23.00
CA THR A 150 -7.77 -5.37 22.79
C THR A 150 -6.54 -5.33 23.72
N GLN A 151 -6.60 -6.05 24.85
CA GLN A 151 -5.49 -6.26 25.77
C GLN A 151 -4.39 -7.16 25.18
N GLN A 152 -4.75 -8.25 24.50
CA GLN A 152 -3.79 -9.13 23.83
C GLN A 152 -3.09 -8.41 22.67
N GLU A 153 -3.84 -7.61 21.91
CA GLU A 153 -3.27 -6.79 20.84
C GLU A 153 -2.28 -5.75 21.40
N MET A 154 -2.62 -5.12 22.52
CA MET A 154 -1.72 -4.18 23.20
C MET A 154 -0.43 -4.87 23.72
N GLU A 155 -0.51 -6.10 24.21
CA GLU A 155 0.67 -6.87 24.64
C GLU A 155 1.57 -7.24 23.47
N MET A 156 1.00 -7.69 22.35
CA MET A 156 1.76 -8.01 21.14
C MET A 156 2.46 -6.76 20.57
N LEU A 157 1.77 -5.62 20.52
CA LEU A 157 2.36 -4.36 20.05
C LEU A 157 3.48 -3.85 20.96
N LYS A 158 3.36 -4.04 22.28
CA LYS A 158 4.45 -3.75 23.23
C LYS A 158 5.66 -4.65 22.97
N GLN A 159 5.46 -5.96 22.83
CA GLN A 159 6.54 -6.89 22.51
C GLN A 159 7.23 -6.55 21.19
N GLN A 160 6.46 -6.17 20.16
CA GLN A 160 7.00 -5.74 18.88
C GLN A 160 7.83 -4.45 19.01
N THR A 161 7.39 -3.50 19.83
CA THR A 161 8.12 -2.24 20.10
C THR A 161 9.46 -2.52 20.78
N ASP A 162 9.50 -3.44 21.74
CA ASP A 162 10.74 -3.78 22.44
C ASP A 162 11.75 -4.49 21.53
N MET A 163 11.27 -5.37 20.63
CA MET A 163 12.12 -5.98 19.62
C MET A 163 12.71 -4.95 18.65
N LEU A 164 11.91 -3.99 18.19
CA LEU A 164 12.38 -2.93 17.30
C LEU A 164 13.41 -2.03 17.99
N ARG A 165 13.25 -1.73 19.28
CA ARG A 165 14.25 -1.00 20.06
C ARG A 165 15.59 -1.73 20.09
N GLN A 166 15.58 -3.04 20.36
CA GLN A 166 16.81 -3.84 20.34
C GLN A 166 17.49 -3.84 18.96
N GLN A 167 16.70 -3.88 17.88
CA GLN A 167 17.25 -3.79 16.53
C GLN A 167 17.86 -2.41 16.25
N LEU A 168 17.21 -1.32 16.68
CA LEU A 168 17.77 0.02 16.56
C LEU A 168 19.09 0.18 17.31
N ASP A 169 19.16 -0.32 18.55
CA ASP A 169 20.39 -0.28 19.35
C ASP A 169 21.53 -1.09 18.68
N ALA A 170 21.21 -2.25 18.10
CA ALA A 170 22.19 -3.06 17.37
C ALA A 170 22.70 -2.35 16.10
N ILE A 171 21.81 -1.66 15.37
CA ILE A 171 22.19 -0.86 14.21
C ILE A 171 23.07 0.31 14.62
N GLN A 172 22.73 1.02 15.71
CA GLN A 172 23.53 2.12 16.23
C GLN A 172 24.94 1.70 16.61
N ARG A 173 25.10 0.59 17.35
CA ARG A 173 26.43 0.05 17.67
C ARG A 173 27.25 -0.30 16.44
N ARG A 174 26.61 -0.87 15.41
CA ARG A 174 27.29 -1.20 14.15
C ARG A 174 27.74 0.06 13.40
N MET A 175 26.98 1.15 13.48
CA MET A 175 27.41 2.44 12.91
C MET A 175 28.63 3.00 13.65
N GLU A 176 28.65 2.95 14.98
CA GLU A 176 29.79 3.38 15.80
C GLU A 176 31.06 2.57 15.50
N GLU A 177 30.95 1.24 15.44
CA GLU A 177 32.08 0.35 15.10
C GLU A 177 32.67 0.62 13.71
N LEU A 178 31.82 1.02 12.75
CA LEU A 178 32.26 1.35 11.40
C LEU A 178 32.89 2.75 11.32
N ASP A 179 32.41 3.72 12.11
CA ASP A 179 33.03 5.05 12.21
C ASP A 179 34.42 4.99 12.87
N GLU A 180 34.61 4.13 13.88
CA GLU A 180 35.90 3.93 14.54
C GLU A 180 36.92 3.21 13.65
N LYS A 181 36.48 2.26 12.81
CA LYS A 181 37.37 1.56 11.84
C LYS A 181 37.73 2.40 10.61
N GLY A 182 37.02 3.51 10.38
CA GLY A 182 37.23 4.43 9.27
C GLY A 182 38.18 5.59 9.56
N LYS A 183 38.66 5.73 10.81
CA LYS A 183 39.69 6.68 11.24
C LYS A 183 41.06 6.03 11.30
#